data_AF-A0A8I1WAX1-F1
#
_entry.id   AF-A0A8I1WAX1-F1
#
_cell.length_a   1.000
_cell.length_b   1.000
_cell.length_c   1.000
_cell.angle_alpha   90.00
_cell.angle_beta   90.00
_cell.angle_gamma   90.00
#
_symmetry.space_group_name_H-M   'P 1'
#
loop_
_entity.id
_entity.type
_entity.pdbx_description
1 polymer ?
#
loop_
_entity_poly.entity_id
_entity_poly.type
_entity_poly.pdbx_seq_one_letter_code
_entity_poly.pdbx_strand_id
1 'polypeptide(L)'
;LTSRFVYSFLNERCTFAVGQIFYFDTPQVAPINDDEKQRTSALAAESNAVFSQYWSSKAGIQYDTELNQASLGNAVFEYRKDAERLVQLNYRYASQEYSNDALPNKNYPTDLSQVGFVAAWPVTDRIGVVAQYYYDTKQQQPATQLLGLQYN
;
A
#
# COMPACT_ATOMS: atom_id res chain seq x y z
N LEU A 1 14.87 3.94 -12.50
CA LEU A 1 14.26 4.80 -13.54
C LEU A 1 13.08 5.53 -12.95
N THR A 2 12.96 6.84 -13.16
CA THR A 2 11.82 7.64 -12.69
C THR A 2 11.31 8.51 -13.83
N SER A 3 10.01 8.46 -14.08
CA SER A 3 9.29 9.30 -15.03
C SER A 3 8.35 10.23 -14.27
N ARG A 4 8.28 11.49 -14.71
CA ARG A 4 7.43 12.52 -14.11
C ARG A 4 6.63 13.21 -15.20
N PHE A 5 5.34 13.39 -14.98
CA PHE A 5 4.44 14.14 -15.84
C PHE A 5 4.00 15.40 -15.13
N VAL A 6 4.38 16.54 -15.70
CA VAL A 6 4.09 17.88 -15.18
C VAL A 6 3.10 18.55 -16.13
N TYR A 7 2.00 19.05 -15.59
CA TYR A 7 1.01 19.82 -16.32
C TYR A 7 1.25 21.33 -16.11
N SER A 8 0.59 22.18 -16.92
CA SER A 8 0.76 23.64 -16.96
C SER A 8 0.94 24.28 -15.57
N PHE A 9 1.81 25.30 -15.49
CA PHE A 9 2.22 25.99 -14.25
C PHE A 9 3.04 25.13 -13.26
N LEU A 10 3.85 24.17 -13.75
CA LEU A 10 4.73 23.32 -12.92
C LEU A 10 3.98 22.42 -11.92
N ASN A 11 2.70 22.13 -12.16
CA ASN A 11 1.93 21.22 -11.33
C ASN A 11 2.21 19.76 -11.73
N GLU A 12 3.04 19.06 -10.95
CA GLU A 12 3.30 17.62 -11.10
C GLU A 12 2.00 16.84 -10.88
N ARG A 13 1.56 16.09 -11.90
CA ARG A 13 0.30 15.33 -11.87
C ARG A 13 0.51 13.84 -11.79
N CYS A 14 1.65 13.33 -12.22
CA CYS A 14 1.93 11.90 -12.13
C CYS A 14 3.43 11.66 -11.99
N THR A 15 3.80 10.76 -11.10
CA THR A 15 5.16 10.26 -10.91
C THR A 15 5.10 8.76 -10.96
N PHE A 16 6.01 8.15 -11.72
CA PHE A 16 6.18 6.70 -11.78
C PHE A 16 7.67 6.38 -11.64
N ALA A 17 8.01 5.48 -10.72
CA ALA A 17 9.39 5.07 -10.48
C ALA A 17 9.47 3.54 -10.45
N VAL A 18 10.51 3.00 -11.08
CA VAL A 18 10.86 1.58 -11.01
C VAL A 18 12.34 1.47 -10.71
N GLY A 19 12.67 0.68 -9.69
CA GLY A 19 14.02 0.38 -9.27
C GLY A 19 14.26 -1.12 -9.27
N GLN A 20 15.50 -1.49 -9.54
CA GLN A 20 16.01 -2.84 -9.32
C GLN A 20 17.33 -2.72 -8.59
N ILE A 21 17.57 -3.58 -7.61
CA ILE A 21 18.89 -3.75 -7.00
C ILE A 21 19.54 -4.94 -7.70
N PHE A 22 20.77 -4.81 -8.17
CA PHE A 22 21.54 -5.94 -8.72
C PHE A 22 22.71 -6.22 -7.78
N TYR A 23 22.79 -7.44 -7.27
CA TYR A 23 23.87 -7.87 -6.39
C TYR A 23 24.94 -8.57 -7.23
N PHE A 24 26.18 -8.09 -7.15
CA PHE A 24 27.33 -8.74 -7.79
C PHE A 24 27.83 -9.93 -6.97
N ASP A 25 27.69 -9.85 -5.64
CA ASP A 25 28.04 -10.88 -4.68
C ASP A 25 26.94 -10.97 -3.61
N THR A 26 26.77 -12.16 -3.02
CA THR A 26 25.80 -12.38 -1.94
C THR A 26 26.22 -11.59 -0.68
N PRO A 27 25.35 -10.74 -0.12
CA PRO A 27 25.65 -10.03 1.13
C PRO A 27 25.85 -11.02 2.28
N GLN A 28 27.06 -11.10 2.83
CA GLN A 28 27.37 -12.00 3.95
C GLN A 28 27.24 -11.25 5.28
N VAL A 29 26.41 -11.74 6.19
CA VAL A 29 26.21 -11.12 7.52
C VAL A 29 26.56 -12.05 8.70
N ALA A 30 26.80 -13.33 8.48
CA ALA A 30 27.28 -14.30 9.46
C ALA A 30 27.78 -15.59 8.74
N PRO A 31 28.44 -16.57 9.42
CA PRO A 31 28.79 -17.83 8.78
C PRO A 31 27.53 -18.55 8.33
N ILE A 32 27.51 -18.91 7.05
CA ILE A 32 26.41 -19.53 6.33
C ILE A 32 25.95 -20.78 7.08
N ASN A 33 24.72 -20.77 7.60
CA ASN A 33 23.94 -22.00 7.69
C ASN A 33 23.43 -22.27 6.26
N ASP A 34 23.53 -23.51 5.79
CA ASP A 34 23.24 -23.94 4.41
C ASP A 34 21.83 -23.59 3.87
N ASP A 35 20.95 -23.03 4.70
CA ASP A 35 19.58 -22.60 4.36
C ASP A 35 19.45 -21.11 3.97
N GLU A 36 20.52 -20.31 4.00
CA GLU A 36 20.45 -18.89 3.59
C GLU A 36 20.35 -18.73 2.07
N LYS A 37 19.10 -18.63 1.63
CA LYS A 37 18.65 -18.17 0.32
C LYS A 37 19.48 -16.99 -0.21
N GLN A 38 20.07 -17.18 -1.39
CA GLN A 38 20.97 -16.22 -2.03
C GLN A 38 20.15 -15.03 -2.54
N ARG A 39 20.11 -13.97 -1.72
CA ARG A 39 19.36 -12.74 -2.01
C ARG A 39 19.79 -12.13 -3.35
N THR A 40 19.04 -12.45 -4.39
CA THR A 40 19.20 -11.87 -5.73
C THR A 40 18.09 -10.86 -5.99
N SER A 41 18.44 -9.85 -6.76
CA SER A 41 17.70 -8.61 -7.08
C SER A 41 16.27 -8.41 -6.54
N ALA A 42 16.07 -7.37 -5.73
CA ALA A 42 14.72 -6.86 -5.44
C ALA A 42 14.27 -5.89 -6.54
N LEU A 43 13.01 -6.03 -6.98
CA LEU A 43 12.33 -5.09 -7.87
C LEU A 43 11.32 -4.27 -7.06
N ALA A 44 11.31 -2.96 -7.27
CA ALA A 44 10.34 -2.07 -6.64
C ALA A 44 9.75 -1.11 -7.67
N ALA A 45 8.45 -0.88 -7.60
CA ALA A 45 7.77 0.10 -8.43
C ALA A 45 6.80 0.93 -7.59
N GLU A 46 6.78 2.22 -7.85
CA GLU A 46 5.93 3.19 -7.17
C GLU A 46 5.27 4.13 -8.18
N SER A 47 4.05 4.53 -7.89
CA SER A 47 3.26 5.45 -8.69
C SER A 47 2.47 6.39 -7.79
N ASN A 48 2.39 7.65 -8.20
CA ASN A 48 1.59 8.67 -7.54
C ASN A 48 0.95 9.52 -8.64
N ALA A 49 -0.37 9.66 -8.61
CA ALA A 49 -1.10 10.44 -9.59
C ALA A 49 -2.14 11.33 -8.92
N VAL A 50 -2.23 12.57 -9.40
CA VAL A 50 -3.26 13.56 -9.06
C VAL A 50 -4.01 13.87 -10.34
N PHE A 51 -5.15 13.21 -10.53
CA PHE A 51 -5.94 13.28 -11.77
C PHE A 51 -6.67 14.61 -11.90
N SER A 52 -7.15 15.14 -10.77
CA SER A 52 -7.87 16.41 -10.67
C SER A 52 -7.61 17.06 -9.32
N GLN A 53 -8.21 18.22 -9.07
CA GLN A 53 -8.15 18.90 -7.77
C GLN A 53 -8.73 18.10 -6.59
N TYR A 54 -9.48 17.02 -6.87
CA TYR A 54 -10.12 16.20 -5.83
C TYR A 54 -9.74 14.73 -5.84
N TRP A 55 -9.16 14.23 -6.94
CA TRP A 55 -8.91 12.80 -7.13
C TRP A 55 -7.41 12.54 -7.16
N SER A 56 -6.95 11.60 -6.32
CA SER A 56 -5.57 11.15 -6.31
C SER A 56 -5.48 9.62 -6.15
N SER A 57 -4.40 9.05 -6.66
CA SER A 57 -4.02 7.66 -6.40
C SER A 57 -2.56 7.55 -6.05
N LYS A 58 -2.24 6.54 -5.25
CA LYS A 58 -0.87 6.12 -4.95
C LYS A 58 -0.83 4.61 -4.97
N ALA A 59 0.14 4.02 -5.63
CA ALA A 59 0.36 2.58 -5.57
C ALA A 59 1.84 2.25 -5.53
N GLY A 60 2.18 1.21 -4.78
CA GLY A 60 3.53 0.69 -4.64
C GLY A 60 3.51 -0.83 -4.67
N ILE A 61 4.55 -1.43 -5.23
CA ILE A 61 4.75 -2.88 -5.23
C ILE A 61 6.24 -3.17 -5.09
N GLN A 62 6.55 -4.18 -4.29
CA GLN A 62 7.88 -4.76 -4.18
C GLN A 62 7.77 -6.23 -4.55
N TYR A 63 8.62 -6.64 -5.47
CA TYR A 63 8.66 -7.98 -6.02
C TYR A 63 10.02 -8.60 -5.73
N ASP A 64 9.97 -9.79 -5.15
CA ASP A 64 11.16 -10.58 -4.85
C ASP A 64 11.35 -11.61 -5.96
N THR A 65 12.45 -11.50 -6.69
CA THR A 65 12.73 -12.38 -7.83
C THR A 65 13.14 -13.79 -7.41
N GLU A 66 13.60 -13.99 -6.17
CA GLU A 66 14.00 -15.30 -5.66
C GLU A 66 12.76 -16.12 -5.24
N LEU A 67 11.83 -15.46 -4.54
CA LEU A 67 10.58 -16.09 -4.11
C LEU A 67 9.53 -16.13 -5.24
N ASN A 68 9.83 -15.52 -6.39
CA ASN A 68 8.94 -15.41 -7.56
C ASN A 68 7.54 -14.89 -7.20
N GLN A 69 7.47 -13.97 -6.23
CA GLN A 69 6.23 -13.45 -5.68
C GLN A 69 6.36 -11.97 -5.29
N ALA A 70 5.23 -11.29 -5.19
CA ALA A 70 5.18 -9.97 -4.60
C ALA A 70 5.40 -10.07 -3.09
N SER A 71 6.33 -9.29 -2.54
CA SER A 71 6.58 -9.24 -1.09
C SER A 71 5.66 -8.23 -0.42
N LEU A 72 5.51 -7.05 -1.04
CA LEU A 72 4.65 -5.98 -0.56
C LEU A 72 3.87 -5.37 -1.72
N GLY A 73 2.64 -4.99 -1.47
CA GLY A 73 1.82 -4.23 -2.40
C GLY A 73 0.87 -3.30 -1.68
N ASN A 74 0.72 -2.08 -2.16
CA ASN A 74 -0.24 -1.14 -1.61
C ASN A 74 -0.84 -0.30 -2.74
N ALA A 75 -2.12 0.00 -2.62
CA ALA A 75 -2.81 0.90 -3.52
C ALA A 75 -3.79 1.75 -2.71
N VAL A 76 -3.86 3.04 -3.00
CA VAL A 76 -4.78 3.99 -2.39
C VAL A 76 -5.38 4.81 -3.51
N PHE A 77 -6.70 4.96 -3.47
CA PHE A 77 -7.46 5.85 -4.34
C PHE A 77 -8.30 6.74 -3.45
N GLU A 78 -8.11 8.05 -3.54
CA GLU A 78 -8.73 9.03 -2.67
C GLU A 78 -9.47 10.08 -3.49
N TYR A 79 -10.72 10.32 -3.10
CA TYR A 79 -11.48 11.52 -3.40
C TYR A 79 -11.53 12.41 -2.16
N ARG A 80 -11.05 13.64 -2.29
CA ARG A 80 -11.13 14.64 -1.23
C ARG A 80 -11.56 15.97 -1.84
N LYS A 81 -12.76 16.43 -1.49
CA LYS A 81 -13.27 17.73 -1.95
C LYS A 81 -12.85 18.87 -1.03
N ASP A 82 -12.99 18.64 0.26
CA ASP A 82 -12.72 19.58 1.35
C ASP A 82 -12.44 18.78 2.64
N ALA A 83 -12.35 19.44 3.79
CA ALA A 83 -12.05 18.79 5.06
C ALA A 83 -13.17 17.83 5.55
N GLU A 84 -14.40 17.99 5.05
CA GLU A 84 -15.57 17.24 5.52
C GLU A 84 -15.99 16.15 4.53
N ARG A 85 -15.56 16.23 3.27
CA ARG A 85 -15.90 15.31 2.18
C ARG A 85 -14.69 14.53 1.69
N LEU A 86 -14.57 13.30 2.19
CA LEU A 86 -13.50 12.37 1.88
C LEU A 86 -14.09 10.99 1.56
N VAL A 87 -13.59 10.35 0.51
CA VAL A 87 -13.81 8.93 0.26
C VAL A 87 -12.48 8.32 -0.15
N GLN A 88 -12.06 7.27 0.53
CA GLN A 88 -10.79 6.60 0.29
C GLN A 88 -11.01 5.09 0.19
N LEU A 89 -10.49 4.53 -0.89
CA LEU A 89 -10.31 3.10 -1.08
C LEU A 89 -8.83 2.79 -0.92
N ASN A 90 -8.52 1.74 -0.20
CA ASN A 90 -7.15 1.27 -0.07
C ASN A 90 -7.08 -0.25 -0.09
N TYR A 91 -5.95 -0.74 -0.54
CA TYR A 91 -5.61 -2.16 -0.55
C TYR A 91 -4.17 -2.30 -0.08
N ARG A 92 -3.92 -3.27 0.79
CA ARG A 92 -2.58 -3.63 1.24
C ARG A 92 -2.39 -5.13 1.17
N TYR A 93 -1.21 -5.51 0.72
CA TYR A 93 -0.75 -6.88 0.60
C TYR A 93 0.65 -7.01 1.19
N ALA A 94 0.86 -8.06 1.97
CA ALA A 94 2.19 -8.50 2.38
C ALA A 94 2.22 -10.02 2.36
N SER A 95 3.24 -10.61 1.73
CA SER A 95 3.39 -12.06 1.72
C SER A 95 3.76 -12.58 3.12
N GLN A 96 3.40 -13.84 3.36
CA GLN A 96 3.78 -14.54 4.58
C GLN A 96 5.30 -14.64 4.73
N GLU A 97 6.01 -14.95 3.64
CA GLU A 97 7.48 -15.05 3.62
C GLU A 97 8.13 -13.73 3.98
N TYR A 98 7.67 -12.61 3.38
CA TYR A 98 8.17 -11.28 3.75
C TYR A 98 7.91 -10.97 5.23
N SER A 99 6.72 -11.31 5.73
CA SER A 99 6.34 -11.03 7.12
C SER A 99 7.17 -11.84 8.11
N ASN A 100 7.45 -13.10 7.81
CA ASN A 100 8.28 -13.99 8.62
C ASN A 100 9.76 -13.58 8.56
N ASP A 101 10.27 -13.18 7.41
CA ASP A 101 11.65 -12.70 7.27
C ASP A 101 11.87 -11.36 8.01
N ALA A 102 10.90 -10.45 7.95
CA ALA A 102 10.96 -9.18 8.65
C ALA A 102 10.75 -9.31 10.18
N LEU A 103 10.02 -10.34 10.61
CA LEU A 103 9.66 -10.58 12.01
C LEU A 103 9.90 -12.07 12.37
N PRO A 104 11.16 -12.53 12.45
CA PRO A 104 11.50 -13.96 12.59
C PRO A 104 10.97 -14.63 13.86
N ASN A 105 10.63 -13.84 14.88
CA ASN A 105 10.04 -14.33 16.14
C ASN A 105 8.50 -14.41 16.10
N LYS A 106 7.87 -14.09 14.96
CA LYS A 106 6.43 -14.19 14.76
C LYS A 106 6.17 -15.06 13.54
N ASN A 107 5.50 -16.19 13.75
CA ASN A 107 5.04 -17.02 12.66
C ASN A 107 3.67 -16.51 12.19
N TYR A 108 3.66 -15.77 11.08
CA TYR A 108 2.42 -15.40 10.42
C TYR A 108 1.90 -16.61 9.64
N PRO A 109 0.64 -17.03 9.84
CA PRO A 109 0.11 -18.25 9.23
C PRO A 109 -0.36 -18.05 7.78
N THR A 110 -0.49 -16.81 7.32
CA THR A 110 -0.99 -16.48 5.98
C THR A 110 -0.55 -15.09 5.54
N ASP A 111 -0.68 -14.82 4.24
CA ASP A 111 -0.51 -13.50 3.66
C ASP A 111 -1.46 -12.48 4.28
N LEU A 112 -0.97 -11.27 4.51
CA LEU A 112 -1.85 -10.13 4.73
C LEU A 112 -2.43 -9.69 3.39
N SER A 113 -3.76 -9.74 3.24
CA SER A 113 -4.44 -9.09 2.13
C SER A 113 -5.70 -8.40 2.64
N GLN A 114 -5.66 -7.08 2.67
CA GLN A 114 -6.73 -6.29 3.27
C GLN A 114 -7.19 -5.20 2.33
N VAL A 115 -8.50 -5.14 2.12
CA VAL A 115 -9.17 -4.01 1.47
C VAL A 115 -9.77 -3.11 2.53
N GLY A 116 -9.69 -1.81 2.29
CA GLY A 116 -10.17 -0.78 3.19
C GLY A 116 -11.01 0.26 2.45
N PHE A 117 -12.06 0.69 3.11
CA PHE A 117 -12.92 1.77 2.71
C PHE A 117 -13.04 2.76 3.86
N VAL A 118 -12.87 4.04 3.58
CA VAL A 118 -13.08 5.14 4.52
C VAL A 118 -13.91 6.20 3.82
N ALA A 119 -14.95 6.71 4.48
CA ALA A 119 -15.74 7.81 4.00
C ALA A 119 -16.06 8.78 5.13
N ALA A 120 -15.98 10.07 4.85
CA ALA A 120 -16.49 11.14 5.69
C ALA A 120 -17.33 12.06 4.81
N TRP A 121 -18.57 12.32 5.21
CA TRP A 121 -19.48 13.12 4.41
C TRP A 121 -20.52 13.87 5.26
N PRO A 122 -20.71 15.19 5.04
CA PRO A 122 -21.83 15.92 5.62
C PRO A 122 -23.11 15.56 4.87
N VAL A 123 -24.06 14.94 5.58
CA VAL A 123 -25.37 14.58 5.02
C VAL A 123 -26.31 15.80 5.05
N THR A 124 -26.17 16.63 6.08
CA THR A 124 -26.86 17.92 6.21
C THR A 124 -25.88 18.98 6.72
N ASP A 125 -26.31 20.24 6.80
CA ASP A 125 -25.50 21.33 7.35
C ASP A 125 -25.14 21.15 8.84
N ARG A 126 -25.77 20.19 9.53
CA ARG A 126 -25.54 19.89 10.95
C ARG A 126 -25.09 18.47 11.21
N ILE A 127 -25.29 17.55 10.26
CA ILE A 127 -25.02 16.12 10.47
C ILE A 127 -23.88 15.67 9.56
N GLY A 128 -22.79 15.25 10.18
CA GLY A 128 -21.66 14.57 9.55
C GLY A 128 -21.69 13.07 9.82
N VAL A 129 -21.33 12.26 8.81
CA VAL A 129 -21.19 10.81 8.94
C VAL A 129 -19.76 10.43 8.60
N VAL A 130 -19.17 9.55 9.42
CA VAL A 130 -17.89 8.92 9.17
C VAL A 130 -18.07 7.42 9.17
N ALA A 131 -17.54 6.74 8.16
CA ALA A 131 -17.58 5.29 8.04
C ALA A 131 -16.18 4.77 7.71
N GLN A 132 -15.80 3.67 8.34
CA GLN A 132 -14.57 2.96 8.02
C GLN A 132 -14.85 1.45 8.07
N TYR A 133 -14.38 0.75 7.05
CA TYR A 133 -14.55 -0.67 6.91
C TYR A 133 -13.29 -1.30 6.34
N TYR A 134 -12.69 -2.22 7.07
CA TYR A 134 -11.54 -3.01 6.64
C TYR A 134 -11.89 -4.48 6.65
N TYR A 135 -11.53 -5.17 5.58
CA TYR A 135 -11.83 -6.57 5.37
C TYR A 135 -10.58 -7.34 4.95
N ASP A 136 -10.28 -8.41 5.68
CA ASP A 136 -9.22 -9.36 5.35
C ASP A 136 -9.77 -10.38 4.35
N THR A 137 -9.21 -10.39 3.14
CA THR A 137 -9.68 -11.25 2.05
C THR A 137 -9.17 -12.69 2.16
N LYS A 138 -8.07 -12.91 2.88
CA LYS A 138 -7.46 -14.24 3.07
C LYS A 138 -8.14 -14.98 4.21
N GLN A 139 -8.42 -14.28 5.30
CA GLN A 139 -9.17 -14.83 6.44
C GLN A 139 -10.69 -14.70 6.28
N GLN A 140 -11.15 -14.05 5.20
CA GLN A 140 -12.56 -13.85 4.86
C GLN A 140 -13.37 -13.20 5.98
N GLN A 141 -12.74 -12.33 6.78
CA GLN A 141 -13.37 -11.72 7.94
C GLN A 141 -13.18 -10.20 7.97
N PRO A 142 -14.16 -9.45 8.51
CA PRO A 142 -13.96 -8.03 8.76
C PRO A 142 -12.88 -7.81 9.82
N ALA A 143 -11.86 -7.03 9.47
CA ALA A 143 -10.79 -6.68 10.39
C ALA A 143 -11.20 -5.53 11.33
N THR A 144 -11.90 -4.52 10.81
CA THR A 144 -12.36 -3.37 11.61
C THR A 144 -13.57 -2.74 10.94
N GLN A 145 -14.55 -2.34 11.74
CA GLN A 145 -15.74 -1.63 11.29
C GLN A 145 -16.01 -0.48 12.25
N LEU A 146 -16.23 0.72 11.71
CA LEU A 146 -16.52 1.90 12.50
C LEU A 146 -17.56 2.75 11.75
N LEU A 147 -18.57 3.19 12.49
CA LEU A 147 -19.56 4.15 12.05
C LEU A 147 -19.67 5.24 13.12
N GLY A 148 -19.53 6.49 12.70
CA GLY A 148 -19.58 7.68 13.54
C GLY A 148 -20.59 8.68 12.99
N LEU A 149 -21.32 9.32 13.90
CA LEU A 149 -22.25 10.42 13.60
C LEU A 149 -21.80 11.63 14.41
N GLN A 150 -21.73 12.78 13.75
CA GLN A 150 -21.45 14.06 14.38
C GLN A 150 -22.64 14.99 14.15
N TYR A 151 -23.06 15.69 15.20
CA TYR A 151 -24.06 16.74 15.13
C TYR A 151 -23.45 18.07 15.61
N ASN A 152 -23.60 19.12 14.81
CA ASN A 152 -23.13 20.48 15.09
C ASN A 152 -24.29 21.43 15.40
#